data_AF-A0A1Q3W976-F1
#
_entry.id   AF-A0A1Q3W976-F1
#
_cell.length_a   1.000
_cell.length_b   1.000
_cell.length_c   1.000
_cell.angle_alpha   90.00
_cell.angle_beta   90.00
_cell.angle_gamma   90.00
#
_symmetry.space_group_name_H-M   'P 1'
#
loop_
_entity.id
_entity.type
_entity.pdbx_description
1 polymer ?
#
loop_
_entity_poly.entity_id
_entity_poly.type
_entity_poly.pdbx_seq_one_letter_code
_entity_poly.pdbx_strand_id
1 'polypeptide(L)'
;MTMFLRETAHLINYKRVQRLMQTMGKGAIYPKPNTSQAAVGQQIYPHLLRRLMINRVHQMWATDISYVPMPDGYMYLTAVKHYVVVGLDL
;
A
#
# COMPACT_ATOMS: atom_id res chain seq x y z
N MET A 1 6.18 15.13 -17.93
CA MET A 1 5.32 16.01 -18.77
C MET A 1 6.08 17.24 -19.28
N THR A 2 6.64 18.08 -18.42
CA THR A 2 7.40 19.28 -18.87
C THR A 2 8.61 18.94 -19.75
N MET A 3 9.35 17.88 -19.44
CA MET A 3 10.46 17.40 -20.29
C MET A 3 9.97 16.94 -21.67
N PHE A 4 8.95 16.07 -21.72
CA PHE A 4 8.32 15.62 -22.97
C PHE A 4 7.84 16.78 -23.87
N LEU A 5 7.25 17.83 -23.28
CA LEU A 5 6.81 19.02 -24.03
C LEU A 5 8.00 19.84 -24.55
N ARG A 6 9.11 19.90 -23.81
CA ARG A 6 10.33 20.56 -24.27
C ARG A 6 11.00 19.79 -25.42
N GLU A 7 10.99 18.46 -25.35
CA GLU A 7 11.51 17.58 -26.41
C GLU A 7 10.68 17.68 -27.71
N THR A 8 9.38 17.96 -27.60
CA THR A 8 8.49 18.25 -28.74
C THR A 8 8.51 19.73 -29.16
N ALA A 9 9.59 20.46 -28.83
CA ALA A 9 9.83 21.87 -29.18
C ALA A 9 8.84 22.90 -28.57
N HIS A 10 8.07 22.54 -27.54
CA HIS A 10 7.20 23.48 -26.85
C HIS A 10 7.95 24.17 -25.69
N LEU A 11 8.27 25.46 -25.86
CA LEU A 11 8.88 26.30 -24.81
C LEU A 11 7.83 26.74 -23.78
N ILE A 12 7.45 25.82 -22.90
CA ILE A 12 6.42 26.05 -21.88
C ILE A 12 7.04 26.08 -20.48
N ASN A 13 6.62 27.06 -19.67
CA ASN A 13 6.98 27.16 -18.26
C ASN A 13 6.39 25.99 -17.45
N TYR A 14 7.17 25.38 -16.57
CA TYR A 14 6.73 24.28 -15.70
C TYR A 14 5.46 24.62 -14.91
N LYS A 15 5.29 25.88 -14.49
CA LYS A 15 4.10 26.35 -13.77
C LYS A 15 2.82 26.19 -14.60
N ARG A 16 2.89 26.45 -15.91
CA ARG A 16 1.76 26.31 -16.84
C ARG A 16 1.40 24.84 -17.05
N VAL A 17 2.40 23.97 -17.20
CA VAL A 17 2.19 22.52 -17.31
C VAL A 17 1.54 21.96 -16.05
N GLN A 18 2.05 22.35 -14.87
CA GLN A 18 1.49 21.93 -13.58
C GLN A 18 0.02 22.35 -13.40
N ARG A 19 -0.31 23.62 -13.70
CA ARG A 19 -1.69 24.10 -13.66
C ARG A 19 -2.61 23.29 -14.57
N LEU A 20 -2.19 23.04 -15.82
CA LEU A 20 -2.98 22.25 -16.77
C LEU A 20 -3.16 20.81 -16.31
N MET A 21 -2.11 20.16 -15.79
CA MET A 21 -2.19 18.82 -15.23
C MET A 21 -3.20 18.74 -14.08
N GLN A 22 -3.23 19.74 -13.19
CA GLN A 22 -4.21 19.83 -12.12
C GLN A 22 -5.64 20.01 -12.65
N THR A 23 -5.86 20.89 -13.63
CA THR A 23 -7.18 21.08 -14.27
C THR A 23 -7.67 19.80 -14.95
N MET A 24 -6.76 19.01 -15.51
CA MET A 24 -7.06 17.73 -16.15
C MET A 24 -7.17 16.56 -15.17
N GLY A 25 -6.97 16.77 -13.86
CA GLY A 25 -6.95 15.70 -12.86
C GLY A 25 -5.81 14.70 -13.03
N LYS A 26 -4.73 15.06 -13.73
CA LYS A 26 -3.59 14.18 -14.01
C LYS A 26 -2.46 14.43 -13.00
N GLY A 27 -2.16 13.43 -12.18
CA GLY A 27 -1.03 13.41 -11.26
C GLY A 27 0.00 12.34 -11.64
N ALA A 28 1.24 12.52 -11.19
CA ALA A 28 2.22 11.44 -11.26
C ALA A 28 1.91 10.42 -10.16
N ILE A 29 1.76 9.15 -10.54
CA ILE A 29 1.71 8.03 -9.59
C ILE A 29 3.15 7.58 -9.40
N TYR A 30 3.72 7.87 -8.23
CA TYR A 30 5.05 7.37 -7.89
C TYR A 30 4.95 5.95 -7.30
N PRO A 31 5.94 5.08 -7.55
CA PRO A 31 6.01 3.81 -6.84
C PRO A 31 6.06 4.08 -5.34
N LYS A 32 5.15 3.46 -4.59
CA LYS A 32 5.17 3.50 -3.13
C LYS A 32 6.39 2.71 -2.63
N PRO A 33 6.98 3.07 -1.47
CA PRO A 33 8.01 2.27 -0.85
C PRO A 33 7.57 0.80 -0.73
N ASN A 34 8.42 -0.13 -1.17
CA ASN A 34 8.12 -1.55 -1.07
C ASN A 34 8.36 -2.02 0.36
N THR A 35 7.32 -1.94 1.20
CA THR A 35 7.37 -2.37 2.60
C THR A 35 7.52 -3.89 2.76
N SER A 36 7.41 -4.68 1.68
CA SER A 36 7.64 -6.12 1.71
C SER A 36 9.11 -6.51 1.55
N GLN A 37 9.99 -5.58 1.17
CA GLN A 37 11.43 -5.82 1.20
C GLN A 37 11.95 -5.57 2.60
N ALA A 38 12.54 -6.62 3.20
CA ALA A 38 13.24 -6.51 4.47
C ALA A 38 14.42 -5.53 4.33
N ALA A 39 14.62 -4.69 5.35
CA ALA A 39 15.79 -3.82 5.40
C ALA A 39 17.08 -4.65 5.53
N VAL A 40 18.21 -4.10 5.07
CA VAL A 40 19.52 -4.76 5.19
C VAL A 40 19.79 -5.08 6.66
N GLY A 41 20.01 -6.36 6.98
CA GLY A 41 20.23 -6.85 8.34
C GLY A 41 18.98 -7.31 9.09
N GLN A 42 17.78 -7.23 8.50
CA GLN A 42 16.58 -7.85 9.08
C GLN A 42 16.51 -9.34 8.75
N GLN A 43 16.29 -10.14 9.79
CA GLN A 43 16.07 -11.58 9.65
C GLN A 43 14.68 -11.84 9.05
N ILE A 44 14.65 -12.59 7.96
CA ILE A 44 13.40 -13.07 7.35
C ILE A 44 12.91 -14.25 8.19
N TYR A 45 11.75 -14.08 8.83
CA TYR A 45 11.08 -15.16 9.56
C TYR A 45 10.21 -15.98 8.58
N PRO A 46 10.27 -17.31 8.63
CA PRO A 46 9.42 -18.15 7.78
C PRO A 46 7.95 -18.00 8.19
N HIS A 47 7.05 -17.95 7.20
CA HIS A 47 5.61 -17.94 7.44
C HIS A 47 5.15 -19.25 8.10
N LEU A 48 4.93 -19.21 9.41
CA LEU A 48 4.62 -20.39 10.24
C LEU A 48 3.29 -21.07 9.86
N LEU A 49 2.39 -20.33 9.20
CA LEU A 49 1.07 -20.83 8.79
C LEU A 49 1.08 -21.59 7.45
N ARG A 50 2.21 -21.58 6.72
CA ARG A 50 2.29 -22.14 5.35
C ARG A 50 2.00 -23.64 5.23
N ARG A 51 2.06 -24.37 6.34
CA ARG A 51 1.83 -25.83 6.38
C ARG A 51 0.64 -26.25 7.25
N LEU A 52 -0.15 -25.29 7.71
CA LEU A 52 -1.28 -25.55 8.59
C LEU A 52 -2.60 -25.49 7.79
N MET A 53 -3.33 -26.60 7.72
CA MET A 53 -4.70 -26.59 7.22
C MET A 53 -5.63 -25.97 8.27
N ILE A 54 -6.24 -24.82 7.95
CA ILE A 54 -7.14 -24.08 8.85
C ILE A 54 -8.58 -24.37 8.44
N ASN A 55 -9.11 -25.55 8.78
CA ASN A 55 -10.41 -26.01 8.30
C ASN A 55 -11.56 -25.85 9.31
N ARG A 56 -11.30 -25.26 10.49
CA ARG A 56 -12.30 -25.03 11.53
C ARG A 56 -12.32 -23.59 11.99
N VAL A 57 -13.52 -23.12 12.33
CA VAL A 57 -13.74 -21.84 13.00
C VAL A 57 -12.91 -21.82 14.31
N HIS A 58 -12.35 -20.66 14.64
CA HIS A 58 -11.51 -20.44 15.84
C HIS A 58 -10.15 -21.16 15.87
N GLN A 59 -9.71 -21.79 14.78
CA GLN A 59 -8.39 -22.43 14.69
C GLN A 59 -7.26 -21.43 14.43
N MET A 60 -7.53 -20.34 13.70
CA MET A 60 -6.61 -19.24 13.47
C MET A 60 -7.31 -17.92 13.69
N TRP A 61 -6.63 -17.03 14.43
CA TRP A 61 -7.06 -15.67 14.69
C TRP A 61 -6.00 -14.72 14.14
N ALA A 62 -6.43 -13.65 13.47
CA ALA A 62 -5.57 -12.54 13.11
C ALA A 62 -6.08 -11.28 13.80
N THR A 63 -5.14 -10.43 14.17
CA THR A 63 -5.40 -9.11 14.72
C THR A 63 -4.60 -8.11 13.91
N ASP A 64 -5.28 -7.03 13.51
CA ASP A 64 -4.66 -5.89 12.88
C ASP A 64 -4.99 -4.63 13.70
N ILE A 65 -4.00 -3.77 13.89
CA ILE A 65 -4.16 -2.46 14.53
C ILE A 65 -3.96 -1.40 13.45
N SER A 66 -4.97 -0.56 13.28
CA SER A 66 -4.97 0.53 12.30
C SER A 66 -5.11 1.88 12.99
N TYR A 67 -4.32 2.85 12.53
CA TYR A 67 -4.41 4.24 12.94
C TYR A 67 -5.41 4.95 12.03
N VAL A 68 -6.51 5.44 12.61
CA VAL A 68 -7.53 6.18 11.87
C VAL A 68 -7.36 7.68 12.19
N PRO A 69 -7.00 8.52 11.21
CA PRO A 69 -6.88 9.95 11.42
C PRO A 69 -8.26 10.58 11.67
N MET A 70 -8.35 11.43 12.68
CA MET A 70 -9.55 12.19 13.05
C MET A 70 -9.27 13.70 12.91
N PRO A 71 -10.30 14.57 12.86
CA PRO A 71 -10.10 16.02 12.80
C PRO A 71 -9.16 16.54 13.90
N ASP A 72 -9.31 16.01 15.12
CA ASP A 72 -8.43 16.27 16.25
C ASP A 72 -7.81 14.95 16.76
N GLY A 73 -6.62 14.63 16.26
CA GLY A 73 -5.83 13.48 16.71
C GLY A 73 -6.08 12.18 15.94
N TYR A 74 -5.92 11.05 16.63
CA TYR A 74 -5.97 9.70 16.03
C TYR A 74 -6.75 8.74 16.92
N MET A 75 -7.47 7.82 16.27
CA MET A 75 -8.08 6.66 16.92
C MET A 75 -7.28 5.39 16.60
N TYR A 76 -7.12 4.55 17.62
CA TYR A 76 -6.55 3.21 17.47
C TYR A 76 -7.69 2.22 17.27
N LEU A 77 -7.79 1.66 16.06
CA LEU A 77 -8.77 0.63 15.74
C LEU A 77 -8.08 -0.73 15.78
N THR A 78 -8.55 -1.61 16.66
CA THR A 78 -8.11 -3.01 16.69
C THR A 78 -9.23 -3.89 16.13
N ALA A 79 -8.93 -4.64 15.08
CA ALA A 79 -9.83 -5.64 14.52
C ALA A 79 -9.33 -7.04 14.89
N VAL A 80 -10.24 -7.89 15.38
CA VAL A 80 -9.96 -9.30 15.67
C VAL A 80 -10.81 -10.15 14.74
N LYS A 81 -10.19 -11.06 13.99
CA LYS A 81 -10.88 -11.91 13.01
C LYS A 81 -10.40 -13.36 13.12
N HIS A 82 -11.33 -14.30 13.04
CA HIS A 82 -11.02 -15.71 12.86
C HIS A 82 -11.17 -16.10 11.39
N TYR A 83 -10.41 -17.09 10.93
CA TYR A 83 -10.43 -17.56 9.54
C TYR A 83 -10.74 -19.05 9.46
N VAL A 84 -11.37 -19.43 8.35
CA VAL A 84 -11.43 -20.80 7.86
C VAL A 84 -10.97 -20.75 6.41
N VAL A 85 -9.94 -21.51 6.08
CA VAL A 85 -9.37 -21.64 4.74
C VAL A 85 -9.71 -23.04 4.24
N VAL A 86 -10.61 -23.11 3.25
CA VAL A 86 -11.08 -24.37 2.68
C VAL A 86 -10.41 -24.57 1.31
N GLY A 87 -9.59 -25.61 1.19
CA GLY A 87 -8.92 -25.97 -0.07
C GLY A 87 -7.59 -25.26 -0.28
N LEU A 88 -6.62 -26.01 -0.83
CA LEU A 88 -5.25 -25.59 -1.12
C LEU A 88 -5.23 -24.31 -1.94
N ASP A 89 -4.66 -23.23 -1.39
CA ASP A 89 -3.84 -22.25 -2.11
C ASP A 89 -3.01 -21.46 -1.08
N LEU A 90 -1.77 -21.92 -0.85
CA LEU A 90 -0.64 -21.19 -0.27
C LEU A 90 0.64 -21.53 -1.05
#